data_AF-A0AAU3R675-F1
#
_entry.id   AF-A0AAU3R675-F1
#
_cell.length_a   1.000
_cell.length_b   1.000
_cell.length_c   1.000
_cell.angle_alpha   90.00
_cell.angle_beta   90.00
_cell.angle_gamma   90.00
#
_symmetry.space_group_name_H-M   'P 1'
#
loop_
_entity.id
_entity.type
_entity.pdbx_description
1 polymer ?
#
loop_
_entity_poly.entity_id
_entity_poly.type
_entity_poly.pdbx_seq_one_letter_code
_entity_poly.pdbx_strand_id
1 'polypeptide(L)'
;MSEEALAYIVEADSDDIGAVIGGLNKVSEDDAALLASRSLRKDFDGCISEAALPDSGSPKAQSYAPPEAAAKPVVGKPNLKPAYPVRADQPVSSSIELTKGLVSMFSSYARDESQKKTYAAAGQCLSTLVYKAGFSQEALHFFAGGAPLGTGSIVEHLPNDKDKAIWQSPRFTQELVDCTTNTTPTPLPAS
;
A
#
# COMPACT_ATOMS: atom_id res chain seq x y z
N MET A 1 -10.89 -11.60 7.13
CA MET A 1 -11.41 -10.25 7.39
C MET A 1 -12.26 -9.81 6.23
N SER A 2 -13.57 -9.75 6.47
CA SER A 2 -14.60 -9.31 5.52
C SER A 2 -14.65 -7.78 5.40
N GLU A 3 -15.25 -7.27 4.32
CA GLU A 3 -15.45 -5.82 4.10
C GLU A 3 -16.35 -5.19 5.18
N GLU A 4 -17.35 -5.92 5.67
CA GLU A 4 -18.23 -5.47 6.76
C GLU A 4 -17.48 -5.37 8.09
N ALA A 5 -16.59 -6.32 8.39
CA ALA A 5 -15.71 -6.24 9.55
C ALA A 5 -14.72 -5.07 9.45
N LEU A 6 -14.17 -4.82 8.26
CA LEU A 6 -13.30 -3.67 7.99
C LEU A 6 -14.04 -2.34 8.18
N ALA A 7 -15.26 -2.21 7.64
CA ALA A 7 -16.09 -1.04 7.82
C ALA A 7 -16.40 -0.79 9.30
N TYR A 8 -16.72 -1.86 10.04
CA TYR A 8 -16.97 -1.78 11.48
C TYR A 8 -15.75 -1.32 12.28
N ILE A 9 -14.56 -1.84 11.99
CA ILE A 9 -13.31 -1.44 12.68
C ILE A 9 -13.04 0.06 12.46
N VAL A 10 -13.26 0.55 11.24
CA VAL A 10 -13.06 1.96 10.89
C VAL A 10 -14.12 2.85 11.55
N GLU A 11 -15.36 2.37 11.68
CA GLU A 11 -16.45 3.12 12.32
C GLU A 11 -16.37 3.09 13.86
N ALA A 12 -15.87 2.00 14.44
CA ALA A 12 -15.75 1.83 15.88
C ALA A 12 -14.76 2.81 16.51
N ASP A 13 -13.79 3.32 15.74
CA ASP A 13 -12.80 4.35 16.13
C ASP A 13 -12.25 4.12 17.54
N SER A 14 -11.96 2.86 17.87
CA SER A 14 -11.61 2.39 19.20
C SER A 14 -10.20 1.80 19.20
N ASP A 15 -9.37 2.28 20.12
CA ASP A 15 -8.01 1.83 20.39
C ASP A 15 -7.97 0.62 21.35
N ASP A 16 -9.08 0.32 22.03
CA ASP A 16 -9.26 -0.92 22.78
C ASP A 16 -9.61 -2.09 21.85
N ILE A 17 -8.63 -2.94 21.57
CA ILE A 17 -8.81 -4.15 20.76
C ILE A 17 -9.84 -5.12 21.36
N GLY A 18 -10.02 -5.13 22.69
CA GLY A 18 -11.05 -5.91 23.35
C GLY A 18 -12.45 -5.39 23.05
N ALA A 19 -12.62 -4.06 23.01
CA ALA A 19 -13.88 -3.43 22.61
C ALA A 19 -14.17 -3.65 21.11
N VAL A 20 -13.15 -3.56 20.25
CA VAL A 20 -13.26 -3.85 18.82
C VAL A 20 -13.63 -5.32 18.57
N ILE A 21 -12.99 -6.27 19.25
CA ILE A 21 -13.33 -7.71 19.16
C ILE A 21 -14.76 -7.96 19.67
N GLY A 22 -15.14 -7.35 20.80
CA GLY A 22 -16.48 -7.49 21.37
C GLY A 22 -17.58 -6.90 20.47
N GLY A 23 -17.26 -5.82 19.76
CA GLY A 23 -18.10 -5.21 18.75
C GLY A 23 -18.22 -6.04 17.48
N LEU A 24 -17.09 -6.53 16.97
CA LEU A 24 -17.02 -7.39 15.79
C LEU A 24 -17.74 -8.72 15.99
N ASN A 25 -17.77 -9.27 17.20
CA ASN A 25 -18.56 -10.47 17.48
C ASN A 25 -20.06 -10.32 17.12
N LYS A 26 -20.57 -9.09 17.00
CA LYS A 26 -21.95 -8.81 16.58
C LYS A 26 -22.12 -8.66 15.08
N VAL A 27 -21.03 -8.51 14.33
CA VAL A 27 -21.00 -8.23 12.89
C VAL A 27 -20.42 -9.42 12.12
N SER A 28 -19.32 -10.00 12.61
CA SER A 28 -18.66 -11.18 12.05
C SER A 28 -17.86 -11.91 13.14
N GLU A 29 -18.39 -13.03 13.63
CA GLU A 29 -17.78 -13.86 14.68
C GLU A 29 -16.43 -14.45 14.23
N ASP A 30 -16.32 -14.85 12.95
CA ASP A 30 -15.09 -15.41 12.39
C ASP A 30 -13.96 -14.36 12.32
N ASP A 31 -14.29 -13.11 11.99
CA ASP A 31 -13.30 -12.03 11.95
C ASP A 31 -12.92 -11.55 13.36
N ALA A 32 -13.87 -11.58 14.30
CA ALA A 32 -13.58 -11.36 15.72
C ALA A 32 -12.64 -12.45 16.28
N ALA A 33 -12.86 -13.72 15.91
CA ALA A 33 -12.01 -14.84 16.30
C ALA A 33 -10.59 -14.74 15.68
N LEU A 34 -10.48 -14.25 14.44
CA LEU A 34 -9.20 -13.95 13.80
C LEU A 34 -8.42 -12.88 14.57
N LEU A 35 -9.05 -11.79 14.99
CA LEU A 35 -8.41 -10.74 15.81
C LEU A 35 -8.10 -11.21 17.23
N ALA A 36 -8.92 -12.12 17.79
CA ALA A 36 -8.66 -12.75 19.07
C ALA A 36 -7.60 -13.86 19.01
N SER A 37 -7.12 -14.22 17.81
CA SER A 37 -6.19 -15.33 17.63
C SER A 37 -4.85 -15.05 18.30
N ARG A 38 -4.26 -16.12 18.87
CA ARG A 38 -2.97 -16.02 19.58
C ARG A 38 -1.81 -15.61 18.66
N SER A 39 -1.89 -15.97 17.38
CA SER A 39 -0.91 -15.58 16.36
C SER A 39 -0.91 -14.07 16.15
N LEU A 40 -2.08 -13.47 15.86
CA LEU A 40 -2.16 -12.02 15.66
C LEU A 40 -1.80 -11.24 16.92
N ARG A 41 -2.22 -11.71 18.10
CA ARG A 41 -1.84 -11.07 19.37
C ARG A 41 -0.33 -11.07 19.59
N LYS A 42 0.34 -12.18 19.29
CA LYS A 42 1.79 -12.27 19.42
C LYS A 42 2.51 -11.35 18.44
N ASP A 43 2.02 -11.24 17.20
CA ASP A 43 2.60 -10.35 16.20
C ASP A 43 2.36 -8.87 16.55
N PHE A 44 1.20 -8.55 17.12
CA PHE A 44 0.87 -7.23 17.64
C PHE A 44 1.73 -6.84 18.86
N ASP A 45 1.87 -7.74 19.84
CA ASP A 45 2.72 -7.53 21.02
C ASP A 45 4.20 -7.36 20.62
N GLY A 46 4.66 -8.10 19.61
CA GLY A 46 5.99 -7.95 19.02
C GLY A 46 6.20 -6.56 18.41
N CYS A 47 5.21 -6.05 17.69
CA CYS A 47 5.25 -4.71 17.09
C CYS A 47 5.32 -3.59 18.15
N ILE A 48 4.57 -3.70 19.25
CA ILE A 48 4.64 -2.75 20.38
C ILE A 48 6.00 -2.83 21.09
N SER A 49 6.58 -4.03 21.18
CA SER A 49 7.87 -4.25 21.84
C SER A 49 9.06 -3.70 21.04
N GLU A 50 8.98 -3.69 19.70
CA GLU A 50 10.02 -3.13 18.82
C GLU A 50 9.90 -1.62 18.63
N ALA A 51 8.72 -1.04 18.87
CA ALA A 51 8.54 0.39 19.00
C ALA A 51 9.14 0.85 20.34
N ALA A 52 10.45 1.10 20.37
CA ALA A 52 11.15 1.63 21.55
C ALA A 52 10.47 2.92 22.05
N LEU A 53 9.58 2.77 23.04
CA LEU A 53 9.01 3.89 23.77
C LEU A 53 10.12 4.48 24.66
N PRO A 54 10.38 5.79 24.60
CA PRO A 54 11.34 6.40 25.50
C PRO A 54 10.90 6.19 26.96
N ASP A 55 11.87 5.79 27.78
CA ASP A 55 11.76 5.49 29.22
C ASP A 55 10.81 6.47 29.93
N SER A 56 9.59 6.01 30.22
CA SER A 56 8.60 6.80 30.98
C SER A 56 8.43 6.19 32.35
N GLY A 57 9.14 6.78 33.32
CA GLY A 57 8.85 6.57 34.73
C GLY A 57 7.40 6.92 35.06
N SER A 58 6.80 6.10 35.93
CA SER A 58 5.53 6.26 36.66
C SER A 58 4.35 6.91 35.91
N PRO A 59 3.24 6.19 35.68
CA PRO A 59 2.11 6.70 34.91
C PRO A 59 1.42 7.85 35.66
N LYS A 60 1.71 9.09 35.27
CA LYS A 60 0.75 10.19 35.43
C LYS A 60 -0.23 10.06 34.28
N ALA A 61 -1.51 9.93 34.61
CA ALA A 61 -2.62 10.00 33.66
C ALA A 61 -2.59 11.34 32.93
N GLN A 62 -1.85 11.39 31.82
CA GLN A 62 -2.00 12.45 30.83
C GLN A 62 -3.30 12.13 30.11
N SER A 63 -4.27 13.05 30.21
CA SER A 63 -5.48 13.00 29.39
C SER A 63 -5.05 13.07 27.93
N TYR A 64 -5.01 11.92 27.27
CA TYR A 64 -4.73 11.83 25.85
C TYR A 64 -5.94 12.40 25.10
N ALA A 65 -5.71 13.44 24.30
CA ALA A 65 -6.68 13.86 23.30
C ALA A 65 -6.42 12.99 22.07
N PRO A 66 -7.41 12.22 21.59
CA PRO A 66 -7.28 11.50 20.34
C PRO A 66 -6.88 12.49 19.24
N PRO A 67 -5.88 12.17 18.40
CA PRO A 67 -5.58 12.98 17.23
C PRO A 67 -6.83 13.10 16.37
N GLU A 68 -7.06 14.26 15.77
CA GLU A 68 -8.17 14.44 14.84
C GLU A 68 -8.17 13.31 13.81
N ALA A 69 -9.32 12.64 13.68
CA ALA A 69 -9.52 11.58 12.70
C ALA A 69 -9.02 12.08 11.34
N ALA A 70 -8.10 11.33 10.73
CA ALA A 70 -7.58 11.66 9.42
C ALA A 70 -8.76 11.85 8.46
N ALA A 71 -8.73 12.95 7.69
CA ALA A 71 -9.78 13.27 6.74
C ALA A 71 -10.11 12.05 5.87
N LYS A 72 -11.41 11.72 5.75
CA LYS A 72 -11.89 10.61 4.91
C LYS A 72 -11.26 10.74 3.52
N PRO A 73 -10.67 9.66 2.97
CA PRO A 73 -10.11 9.71 1.62
C PRO A 73 -11.18 10.19 0.65
N VAL A 74 -10.86 11.18 -0.17
CA VAL A 74 -11.75 11.60 -1.26
C VAL A 74 -11.83 10.42 -2.23
N VAL A 75 -12.97 9.73 -2.26
CA VAL A 75 -13.26 8.67 -3.23
C VAL A 75 -13.39 9.31 -4.62
N GLY A 76 -12.25 9.49 -5.29
CA GLY A 76 -12.19 9.87 -6.69
C GLY A 76 -12.21 8.62 -7.56
N LYS A 77 -12.96 8.63 -8.66
CA LYS A 77 -12.85 7.58 -9.69
C LYS A 77 -11.40 7.49 -10.17
N PRO A 78 -10.84 6.28 -10.38
CA PRO A 78 -9.47 6.15 -10.86
C PRO A 78 -9.30 6.81 -12.22
N ASN A 79 -8.21 7.56 -12.39
CA ASN A 79 -7.85 8.13 -13.68
C ASN A 79 -7.08 7.08 -14.49
N LEU A 80 -7.75 6.47 -15.46
CA LEU A 80 -7.18 5.46 -16.34
C LEU A 80 -6.41 6.03 -17.52
N LYS A 81 -6.36 7.36 -17.67
CA LYS A 81 -5.62 8.00 -18.75
C LYS A 81 -4.12 7.84 -18.50
N PRO A 82 -3.35 7.27 -19.45
CA PRO A 82 -1.89 7.20 -19.35
C PRO A 82 -1.27 8.58 -19.14
N ALA A 83 -0.34 8.68 -18.19
CA ALA A 83 0.47 9.87 -17.98
C ALA A 83 1.58 9.99 -19.04
N TYR A 84 2.01 8.87 -19.61
CA TYR A 84 3.05 8.80 -20.62
C TYR A 84 2.53 8.12 -21.90
N PRO A 85 3.06 8.51 -23.07
CA PRO A 85 2.72 7.87 -24.33
C PRO A 85 3.20 6.42 -24.33
N VAL A 86 2.31 5.51 -24.73
CA VAL A 86 2.60 4.07 -24.86
C VAL A 86 2.60 3.70 -26.34
N ARG A 87 3.63 3.00 -26.78
CA ARG A 87 3.70 2.42 -28.14
C ARG A 87 3.03 1.06 -28.12
N ALA A 88 1.71 1.05 -28.29
CA ALA A 88 0.93 -0.19 -28.26
C ALA A 88 1.29 -1.17 -29.40
N ASP A 89 1.94 -0.69 -30.46
CA ASP A 89 2.38 -1.46 -31.62
C ASP A 89 3.75 -2.12 -31.44
N GLN A 90 4.49 -1.78 -30.38
CA GLN A 90 5.83 -2.31 -30.11
C GLN A 90 5.88 -2.98 -28.74
N PRO A 91 6.48 -4.17 -28.62
CA PRO A 91 6.63 -4.81 -27.31
C PRO A 91 7.53 -3.95 -26.42
N VAL A 92 7.20 -3.89 -25.13
CA VAL A 92 8.10 -3.34 -24.11
C VAL A 92 9.30 -4.27 -24.01
N SER A 93 10.48 -3.72 -24.31
CA SER A 93 11.72 -4.49 -24.49
C SER A 93 12.72 -4.31 -23.35
N SER A 94 12.46 -3.36 -22.45
CA SER A 94 13.34 -3.04 -21.35
C SER A 94 12.59 -2.53 -20.13
N SER A 95 13.16 -2.73 -18.94
CA SER A 95 12.63 -2.18 -17.69
C SER A 95 12.65 -0.65 -17.67
N ILE A 96 13.59 -0.01 -18.36
CA ILE A 96 13.73 1.46 -18.38
C ILE A 96 12.47 2.13 -18.94
N GLU A 97 11.81 1.48 -19.90
CA GLU A 97 10.56 1.96 -20.51
C GLU A 97 9.39 2.01 -19.50
N LEU A 98 9.45 1.21 -18.44
CA LEU A 98 8.41 1.15 -17.40
C LEU A 98 8.62 2.19 -16.28
N THR A 99 9.87 2.64 -16.07
CA THR A 99 10.24 3.43 -14.88
C THR A 99 9.37 4.66 -14.69
N LYS A 100 9.20 5.50 -15.71
CA LYS A 100 8.40 6.73 -15.60
C LYS A 100 6.93 6.42 -15.31
N GLY A 101 6.37 5.44 -16.02
CA GLY A 101 4.98 5.04 -15.85
C GLY A 101 4.70 4.51 -14.44
N LEU A 102 5.52 3.58 -13.97
CA LEU A 102 5.40 3.02 -12.62
C LEU A 102 5.56 4.10 -11.55
N VAL A 103 6.53 5.01 -11.67
CA VAL A 103 6.70 6.12 -10.71
C VAL A 103 5.44 6.99 -10.66
N SER A 104 4.85 7.34 -11.80
CA SER A 104 3.58 8.11 -11.85
C SER A 104 2.43 7.35 -11.18
N MET A 105 2.27 6.08 -11.51
CA MET A 105 1.22 5.23 -10.96
C MET A 105 1.35 5.09 -9.44
N PHE A 106 2.54 4.73 -8.94
CA PHE A 106 2.76 4.57 -7.50
C PHE A 106 2.68 5.89 -6.74
N SER A 107 3.20 6.98 -7.32
CA SER A 107 3.10 8.32 -6.72
C SER A 107 1.66 8.82 -6.60
N SER A 108 0.72 8.27 -7.36
CA SER A 108 -0.71 8.61 -7.22
C SER A 108 -1.34 8.11 -5.93
N TYR A 109 -0.72 7.13 -5.25
CA TYR A 109 -1.11 6.65 -3.91
C TYR A 109 -0.43 7.41 -2.77
N ALA A 110 0.56 8.24 -3.07
CA ALA A 110 1.33 8.95 -2.06
C ALA A 110 0.47 9.98 -1.33
N ARG A 111 0.55 9.98 0.00
CA ARG A 111 -0.14 10.92 0.89
C ARG A 111 0.59 12.26 1.02
N ASP A 112 1.90 12.25 0.79
CA ASP A 112 2.78 13.42 0.91
C ASP A 112 3.95 13.38 -0.10
N GLU A 113 4.70 14.48 -0.16
CA GLU A 113 5.85 14.63 -1.04
C GLU A 113 7.05 13.74 -0.66
N SER A 114 7.14 13.30 0.60
CA SER A 114 8.19 12.36 1.03
C SER A 114 7.97 10.99 0.37
N GLN A 115 6.74 10.48 0.41
CA GLN A 115 6.36 9.24 -0.24
C GLN A 115 6.55 9.30 -1.76
N LYS A 116 6.22 10.43 -2.41
CA LYS A 116 6.51 10.62 -3.84
C LYS A 116 8.00 10.52 -4.15
N LYS A 117 8.87 11.09 -3.30
CA LYS A 117 10.33 10.97 -3.45
C LYS A 117 10.81 9.54 -3.27
N THR A 118 10.24 8.79 -2.33
CA THR A 118 10.51 7.36 -2.15
C THR A 118 10.16 6.58 -3.42
N TYR A 119 8.96 6.76 -3.99
CA TYR A 119 8.59 6.10 -5.24
C TYR A 119 9.48 6.49 -6.42
N ALA A 120 9.87 7.77 -6.52
CA ALA A 120 10.80 8.24 -7.54
C ALA A 120 12.17 7.55 -7.41
N ALA A 121 12.70 7.42 -6.19
CA ALA A 121 13.96 6.72 -5.92
C ALA A 121 13.85 5.20 -6.19
N ALA A 122 12.71 4.60 -5.86
CA ALA A 122 12.42 3.18 -6.08
C ALA A 122 12.15 2.82 -7.55
N GLY A 123 11.95 3.79 -8.43
CA GLY A 123 11.47 3.58 -9.80
C GLY A 123 12.24 2.54 -10.60
N GLN A 124 13.58 2.49 -10.47
CA GLN A 124 14.41 1.51 -11.17
C GLN A 124 14.28 0.09 -10.59
N CYS A 125 14.11 -0.04 -9.27
CA CYS A 125 13.87 -1.33 -8.63
C CYS A 125 12.49 -1.86 -9.05
N LEU A 126 11.46 -1.02 -8.94
CA LEU A 126 10.09 -1.33 -9.33
C LEU A 126 10.00 -1.75 -10.80
N SER A 127 10.64 -1.01 -11.70
CA SER A 127 10.59 -1.32 -13.13
C SER A 127 11.33 -2.61 -13.49
N THR A 128 12.45 -2.88 -12.83
CA THR A 128 13.19 -4.15 -13.00
C THR A 128 12.38 -5.33 -12.51
N LEU A 129 11.73 -5.19 -11.35
CA LEU A 129 10.87 -6.21 -10.76
C LEU A 129 9.68 -6.53 -11.67
N VAL A 130 8.91 -5.51 -12.08
CA VAL A 130 7.75 -5.69 -12.98
C VAL A 130 8.17 -6.33 -14.30
N TYR A 131 9.27 -5.89 -14.90
CA TYR A 131 9.75 -6.46 -16.17
C TYR A 131 10.12 -7.94 -16.05
N LYS A 132 10.69 -8.37 -14.90
CA LYS A 132 11.10 -9.75 -14.66
C LYS A 132 9.97 -10.68 -14.19
N ALA A 133 8.86 -10.12 -13.70
CA ALA A 133 7.76 -10.90 -13.12
C ALA A 133 6.95 -11.71 -14.15
N GLY A 134 7.18 -11.51 -15.46
CA GLY A 134 6.57 -12.31 -16.51
C GLY A 134 5.14 -11.89 -16.86
N PHE A 135 4.80 -10.62 -16.62
CA PHE A 135 3.56 -10.01 -17.07
C PHE A 135 3.40 -10.07 -18.60
N SER A 136 2.16 -10.09 -19.07
CA SER A 136 1.85 -9.95 -20.49
C SER A 136 2.30 -8.58 -21.03
N GLN A 137 2.49 -8.49 -22.35
CA GLN A 137 2.84 -7.22 -23.01
C GLN A 137 1.77 -6.14 -22.81
N GLU A 138 0.49 -6.52 -22.78
CA GLU A 138 -0.61 -5.60 -22.51
C GLU A 138 -0.55 -5.03 -21.08
N ALA A 139 -0.20 -5.84 -20.08
CA ALA A 139 0.05 -5.36 -18.72
C ALA A 139 1.31 -4.47 -18.66
N LEU A 140 2.39 -4.83 -19.37
CA LEU A 140 3.60 -4.00 -19.45
C LEU A 140 3.33 -2.64 -20.10
N HIS A 141 2.49 -2.58 -21.14
CA HIS A 141 2.03 -1.35 -21.75
C HIS A 141 1.20 -0.50 -20.80
N PHE A 142 0.31 -1.12 -20.02
CA PHE A 142 -0.43 -0.44 -18.96
C PHE A 142 0.50 0.20 -17.92
N PHE A 143 1.50 -0.54 -17.44
CA PHE A 143 2.51 -0.03 -16.51
C PHE A 143 3.38 1.09 -17.12
N ALA A 144 3.78 0.96 -18.39
CA ALA A 144 4.53 1.99 -19.11
C ALA A 144 3.73 3.30 -19.24
N GLY A 145 2.42 3.20 -19.42
CA GLY A 145 1.52 4.35 -19.51
C GLY A 145 1.38 5.10 -18.19
N GLY A 146 1.47 4.40 -17.06
CA GLY A 146 1.55 5.03 -15.75
C GLY A 146 0.34 5.84 -15.33
N ALA A 147 -0.86 5.34 -15.65
CA ALA A 147 -2.10 5.99 -15.30
C ALA A 147 -2.16 6.25 -13.77
N PRO A 148 -2.43 7.50 -13.32
CA PRO A 148 -2.46 7.82 -11.90
C PRO A 148 -3.82 7.41 -11.30
N LEU A 149 -3.89 6.18 -10.80
CA LEU A 149 -5.13 5.54 -10.36
C LEU A 149 -5.72 6.15 -9.07
N GLY A 150 -4.94 6.90 -8.30
CA GLY A 150 -5.44 7.56 -7.09
C GLY A 150 -5.83 6.53 -6.02
N THR A 151 -7.12 6.36 -5.75
CA THR A 151 -7.62 5.36 -4.78
C THR A 151 -8.04 4.02 -5.42
N GLY A 152 -7.98 3.90 -6.75
CA GLY A 152 -8.32 2.65 -7.46
C GLY A 152 -7.24 1.58 -7.34
N SER A 153 -7.60 0.33 -7.66
CA SER A 153 -6.68 -0.81 -7.55
C SER A 153 -6.04 -1.16 -8.89
N ILE A 154 -4.72 -1.40 -8.90
CA ILE A 154 -4.00 -1.85 -10.10
C ILE A 154 -4.57 -3.18 -10.63
N VAL A 155 -4.92 -4.10 -9.73
CA VAL A 155 -5.37 -5.46 -10.10
C VAL A 155 -6.66 -5.46 -10.91
N GLU A 156 -7.53 -4.47 -10.70
CA GLU A 156 -8.80 -4.33 -11.42
C GLU A 156 -8.60 -3.98 -12.89
N HIS A 157 -7.44 -3.43 -13.24
CA HIS A 157 -7.10 -2.96 -14.58
C HIS A 157 -6.08 -3.85 -15.29
N LEU A 158 -5.71 -4.99 -14.69
CA LEU A 158 -4.87 -5.99 -15.36
C LEU A 158 -5.70 -6.81 -16.37
N PRO A 159 -5.15 -7.09 -17.56
CA PRO A 159 -5.93 -7.57 -18.71
C PRO A 159 -6.37 -9.03 -18.60
N ASN A 160 -5.69 -9.84 -17.78
CA ASN A 160 -5.99 -11.26 -17.63
C ASN A 160 -5.67 -11.78 -16.22
N ASP A 161 -6.20 -12.97 -15.90
CA ASP A 161 -6.09 -13.56 -14.56
C ASP A 161 -4.66 -14.00 -14.22
N LYS A 162 -3.82 -14.30 -15.21
CA LYS A 162 -2.41 -14.64 -14.98
C LYS A 162 -1.65 -13.41 -14.46
N ASP A 163 -1.86 -12.25 -15.06
CA ASP A 163 -1.26 -11.00 -14.61
C ASP A 163 -1.77 -10.61 -13.22
N LYS A 164 -3.07 -10.78 -12.96
CA LYS A 164 -3.66 -10.57 -11.62
C LYS A 164 -3.03 -11.50 -10.58
N ALA A 165 -2.84 -12.77 -10.91
CA ALA A 165 -2.22 -13.74 -10.02
C ALA A 165 -0.75 -13.40 -9.71
N ILE A 166 0.02 -12.90 -10.70
CA ILE A 166 1.39 -12.41 -10.46
C ILE A 166 1.34 -11.23 -9.48
N TRP A 167 0.50 -10.24 -9.76
CA TRP A 167 0.36 -9.03 -8.96
C TRP A 167 -0.04 -9.32 -7.50
N GLN A 168 -0.99 -10.24 -7.31
CA GLN A 168 -1.51 -10.64 -6.00
C GLN A 168 -0.63 -11.67 -5.29
N SER A 169 0.45 -12.15 -5.93
CA SER A 169 1.30 -13.14 -5.30
C SER A 169 2.02 -12.55 -4.08
N PRO A 170 2.11 -13.30 -2.96
CA PRO A 170 2.82 -12.82 -1.76
C PRO A 170 4.28 -12.46 -2.03
N ARG A 171 4.94 -13.25 -2.88
CA ARG A 171 6.33 -13.02 -3.27
C ARG A 171 6.49 -11.69 -4.01
N PHE A 172 5.68 -11.44 -5.04
CA PHE A 172 5.76 -10.19 -5.79
C PHE A 172 5.42 -8.98 -4.92
N THR A 173 4.44 -9.12 -4.03
CA THR A 173 4.08 -8.09 -3.06
C THR A 173 5.24 -7.76 -2.12
N GLN A 174 5.95 -8.78 -1.61
CA GLN A 174 7.13 -8.56 -0.77
C GLN A 174 8.25 -7.86 -1.55
N GLU A 175 8.53 -8.30 -2.78
CA GLU A 175 9.55 -7.69 -3.64
C GLU A 175 9.22 -6.21 -3.96
N LEU A 176 7.94 -5.86 -4.11
CA LEU A 176 7.48 -4.46 -4.25
C LEU A 176 7.76 -3.64 -2.99
N VAL A 177 7.45 -4.19 -1.81
CA VAL A 177 7.73 -3.54 -0.52
C VAL A 177 9.23 -3.29 -0.38
N ASP A 178 10.05 -4.30 -0.65
CA ASP A 178 11.52 -4.23 -0.55
C ASP A 178 12.12 -3.13 -1.43
N CYS A 179 11.53 -2.87 -2.60
CA CYS A 179 11.93 -1.77 -3.47
C CYS A 179 11.66 -0.38 -2.87
N THR A 180 10.68 -0.25 -1.97
CA THR A 180 10.23 1.04 -1.42
C THR A 180 10.70 1.29 0.02
N THR A 181 11.06 0.25 0.76
CA THR A 181 11.57 0.35 2.14
C THR A 181 13.08 0.59 2.21
N ASN A 182 13.85 0.12 1.22
CA ASN A 182 15.32 0.23 1.21
C ASN A 182 15.86 1.47 0.47
N THR A 183 14.99 2.39 0.07
CA THR A 183 15.40 3.59 -0.68
C THR A 183 15.50 4.81 0.23
N THR A 184 16.72 5.29 0.46
CA THR A 184 16.94 6.61 1.07
C THR A 184 16.77 7.69 -0.01
N PRO A 185 15.81 8.62 0.11
CA PRO A 185 15.68 9.74 -0.82
C PRO A 185 16.95 10.58 -0.80
N THR A 186 17.62 10.77 -1.93
CA THR A 186 18.75 11.69 -2.01
C THR A 186 18.25 13.12 -1.82
N PRO A 187 18.83 13.92 -0.89
CA PRO A 187 18.47 15.32 -0.76
C PRO A 187 18.78 16.05 -2.07
N LEU A 188 17.82 16.84 -2.57
CA LEU A 188 18.11 17.78 -3.66
C LEU A 188 19.12 18.82 -3.15
N PRO A 189 20.12 19.23 -3.96
CA PRO A 189 20.99 20.34 -3.59
C PRO A 189 20.14 21.59 -3.42
N ALA A 190 20.33 22.28 -2.28
CA ALA A 190 19.72 23.58 -2.03
C ALA A 190 20.16 24.55 -3.14
N SER A 191 19.19 25.16 -3.82
CA SER A 191 19.40 26.29 -4.73
C SER A 191 19.23 27.60 -3.97
#